data_AF-A0A5P8E5A5-F1
#
_entry.id   AF-A0A5P8E5A5-F1
#
_cell.length_a   1.000
_cell.length_b   1.000
_cell.length_c   1.000
_cell.angle_alpha   90.00
_cell.angle_beta   90.00
_cell.angle_gamma   90.00
#
_symmetry.space_group_name_H-M   'P 1'
#
loop_
_entity.id
_entity.type
_entity.pdbx_description
1 polymer ?
#
loop_
_entity_poly.entity_id
_entity_poly.type
_entity_poly.pdbx_seq_one_letter_code
_entity_poly.pdbx_strand_id
1 'polypeptide(L)'
;MNTIRKNIAKLLALTLLLTLTFSCERFNRNNLEKAIAEMNKECPQRMEGMGTFLGGELKENMVIFKYKFIQENFELVKDGWKSRSKEESTEMMAMSFVSQAKENKSTARVVDQILNAGCGLRLQYAGEDNDADKVIIEISNEQLRKAKLEYANATPEEMALKAVKAQISNTKARLPEKVDEMTQMVDCELQEGYVVMTYEVDDTKVDFSILEAQKDNIKKSIFAESELSDQMKGAAFEDYRKADLGVKYIYKAKKAGRSLEIKFESHELPRATQASSKIRMNRINR
;
A
#
# COMPACT_ATOMS: atom_id res chain seq x y z
N MET A 1 60.67 2.33 -17.53
CA MET A 1 60.31 3.31 -16.48
C MET A 1 58.93 3.96 -16.66
N ASN A 2 58.52 4.36 -17.86
CA ASN A 2 57.22 5.05 -18.08
C ASN A 2 55.97 4.19 -17.83
N THR A 3 56.01 2.88 -18.10
CA THR A 3 54.86 1.97 -17.90
C THR A 3 54.59 1.69 -16.41
N ILE A 4 55.66 1.52 -15.62
CA ILE A 4 55.57 1.27 -14.18
C ILE A 4 55.04 2.51 -13.45
N ARG A 5 55.52 3.72 -13.79
CA ARG A 5 54.99 4.99 -13.25
C ARG A 5 53.50 5.21 -13.59
N LYS A 6 53.07 4.88 -14.82
CA LYS A 6 51.64 4.98 -15.23
C LYS A 6 50.75 3.99 -14.45
N ASN A 7 51.24 2.78 -14.17
CA ASN A 7 50.48 1.78 -13.41
C ASN A 7 50.39 2.13 -11.91
N ILE A 8 51.44 2.69 -11.32
CA ILE A 8 51.44 3.19 -9.93
C ILE A 8 50.47 4.37 -9.78
N ALA A 9 50.45 5.31 -10.73
CA ALA A 9 49.52 6.44 -10.71
C ALA A 9 48.04 6.00 -10.81
N LYS A 10 47.75 4.99 -11.63
CA LYS A 10 46.40 4.39 -11.72
C LYS A 10 45.98 3.69 -10.43
N LEU A 11 46.89 2.94 -9.79
CA LEU A 11 46.62 2.27 -8.52
C LEU A 11 46.35 3.28 -7.40
N LEU A 12 47.14 4.35 -7.33
CA LEU A 12 46.94 5.43 -6.35
C LEU A 12 45.62 6.19 -6.55
N ALA A 13 45.26 6.47 -7.81
CA ALA A 13 43.96 7.06 -8.14
C ALA A 13 42.79 6.15 -7.77
N LEU A 14 42.90 4.83 -7.99
CA LEU A 14 41.90 3.85 -7.61
C LEU A 14 41.75 3.75 -6.08
N THR A 15 42.87 3.73 -5.34
CA THR A 15 42.83 3.74 -3.87
C THR A 15 42.27 5.04 -3.31
N LEU A 16 42.53 6.19 -3.94
CA LEU A 16 41.98 7.48 -3.54
C LEU A 16 40.47 7.56 -3.84
N LEU A 17 40.02 7.00 -4.97
CA LEU A 17 38.59 6.87 -5.26
C LEU A 17 37.89 6.00 -4.21
N LEU A 18 38.50 4.85 -3.85
CA LEU A 18 37.98 3.96 -2.82
C LEU A 18 37.92 4.63 -1.45
N THR A 19 38.94 5.38 -1.02
CA THR A 19 38.91 6.07 0.28
C THR A 19 37.89 7.21 0.31
N LEU A 20 37.67 7.91 -0.81
CA LEU A 20 36.62 8.92 -0.94
C LEU A 20 35.22 8.31 -0.90
N THR A 21 35.00 7.16 -1.54
CA THR A 21 33.72 6.44 -1.46
C THR A 21 33.47 5.92 -0.04
N PHE A 22 34.47 5.32 0.61
CA PHE A 22 34.34 4.86 2.00
C PHE A 22 34.06 6.02 2.98
N SER A 23 34.67 7.20 2.76
CA SER A 23 34.44 8.37 3.61
C SER A 23 33.03 8.95 3.43
N CYS A 24 32.52 8.98 2.19
CA CYS A 24 31.17 9.47 1.91
C CYS A 24 30.12 8.50 2.44
N GLU A 25 30.31 7.20 2.22
CA GLU A 25 29.42 6.15 2.73
C GLU A 25 29.38 6.15 4.26
N ARG A 26 30.53 6.21 4.93
CA ARG A 26 30.59 6.26 6.39
C ARG A 26 29.94 7.52 6.96
N PHE A 27 30.12 8.67 6.31
CA PHE A 27 29.45 9.91 6.69
C PHE A 27 27.92 9.81 6.54
N ASN A 28 27.45 9.31 5.39
CA ASN A 28 26.04 9.12 5.13
C ASN A 28 25.40 8.12 6.10
N ARG A 29 26.12 7.05 6.42
CA ARG A 29 25.72 6.05 7.41
C ARG A 29 25.56 6.64 8.81
N ASN A 30 26.52 7.44 9.28
CA ASN A 30 26.40 8.13 10.57
C ASN A 30 25.20 9.09 10.61
N ASN A 31 24.91 9.78 9.49
CA ASN A 31 23.74 10.66 9.39
C ASN A 31 22.43 9.87 9.41
N LEU A 32 22.41 8.69 8.80
CA LEU A 32 21.27 7.77 8.83
C LEU A 32 21.03 7.23 10.24
N GLU A 33 22.07 6.81 10.96
CA GLU A 33 21.97 6.36 12.35
C GLU A 33 21.38 7.45 13.26
N LYS A 34 21.83 8.70 13.10
CA LYS A 34 21.28 9.85 13.83
C LYS A 34 19.81 10.10 13.51
N ALA A 35 19.41 9.98 12.25
CA ALA A 35 18.02 10.17 11.84
C ALA A 35 17.10 9.08 12.40
N ILE A 36 17.56 7.83 12.39
CA ILE A 36 16.83 6.71 13.02
C ILE A 36 16.71 6.94 14.53
N ALA A 37 17.80 7.37 15.19
CA ALA A 37 17.77 7.68 16.62
C ALA A 37 16.79 8.82 16.96
N GLU A 38 16.71 9.85 16.11
CA GLU A 38 15.74 10.94 16.29
C GLU A 38 14.31 10.46 16.12
N MET A 39 14.02 9.71 15.04
CA MET A 39 12.70 9.11 14.78
C MET A 39 12.26 8.21 15.95
N ASN A 40 13.18 7.42 16.51
CA ASN A 40 12.89 6.52 17.63
C ASN A 40 12.52 7.24 18.93
N LYS A 41 12.80 8.55 19.09
CA LYS A 41 12.36 9.31 20.28
C LYS A 41 10.84 9.42 20.37
N GLU A 42 10.15 9.30 19.25
CA GLU A 42 8.68 9.34 19.15
C GLU A 42 8.07 7.93 19.17
N CYS A 43 8.89 6.88 19.31
CA CYS A 43 8.45 5.48 19.31
C CYS A 43 8.31 4.92 20.74
N PRO A 44 7.41 3.94 20.96
CA PRO A 44 6.46 3.38 19.99
C PRO A 44 5.31 4.34 19.69
N GLN A 45 4.87 4.38 18.43
CA GLN A 45 3.78 5.25 17.98
C GLN A 45 2.56 4.43 17.54
N ARG A 46 1.39 4.72 18.13
CA ARG A 46 0.12 4.13 17.67
C ARG A 46 -0.27 4.75 16.32
N MET A 47 -0.52 3.90 15.34
CA MET A 47 -1.08 4.24 14.04
C MET A 47 -2.53 3.77 14.03
N GLU A 48 -3.47 4.72 14.07
CA GLU A 48 -4.91 4.43 14.08
C GLU A 48 -5.29 3.49 12.93
N GLY A 49 -6.03 2.42 13.23
CA GLY A 49 -6.46 1.42 12.26
C GLY A 49 -5.37 0.47 11.74
N MET A 50 -4.07 0.71 11.99
CA MET A 50 -2.99 -0.16 11.49
C MET A 50 -2.30 -0.95 12.61
N GLY A 51 -2.10 -0.34 13.77
CA GLY A 51 -1.41 -0.95 14.91
C GLY A 51 -0.36 -0.01 15.50
N THR A 52 0.85 -0.49 15.74
CA THR A 52 1.91 0.25 16.44
C THR A 52 3.23 0.18 15.68
N PHE A 53 3.80 1.33 15.32
CA PHE A 53 5.18 1.41 14.85
C PHE A 53 6.12 1.39 16.06
N LEU A 54 7.02 0.41 16.10
CA LEU A 54 7.92 0.19 17.24
C LEU A 54 9.24 0.97 17.12
N GLY A 55 9.57 1.42 15.90
CA GLY A 55 10.81 2.13 15.60
C GLY A 55 11.68 1.42 14.56
N GLY A 56 12.90 1.92 14.42
CA GLY A 56 13.88 1.44 13.45
C GLY A 56 15.27 1.20 14.02
N GLU A 57 16.06 0.40 13.33
CA GLU A 57 17.48 0.21 13.63
C GLU A 57 18.28 0.05 12.34
N LEU A 58 19.55 0.49 12.34
CA LEU A 58 20.47 0.17 11.25
C LEU A 58 21.30 -1.05 11.66
N LYS A 59 21.15 -2.15 10.91
CA LYS A 59 21.95 -3.36 11.12
C LYS A 59 22.55 -3.80 9.79
N GLU A 60 23.86 -4.07 9.79
CA GLU A 60 24.62 -4.43 8.59
C GLU A 60 24.44 -3.40 7.47
N ASN A 61 23.74 -3.69 6.38
CA ASN A 61 23.45 -2.72 5.33
C ASN A 61 21.94 -2.50 5.13
N MET A 62 21.15 -2.73 6.17
CA MET A 62 19.69 -2.64 6.15
C MET A 62 19.19 -1.77 7.29
N VAL A 63 18.31 -0.82 6.96
CA VAL A 63 17.44 -0.20 7.96
C VAL A 63 16.28 -1.14 8.21
N ILE A 64 16.05 -1.53 9.45
CA ILE A 64 15.00 -2.46 9.85
C ILE A 64 13.92 -1.68 10.58
N PHE A 65 12.72 -1.60 10.02
CA PHE A 65 11.55 -1.01 10.65
C PHE A 65 10.61 -2.10 11.16
N LYS A 66 10.14 -1.93 12.40
CA LYS A 66 9.33 -2.93 13.11
C LYS A 66 7.93 -2.39 13.40
N TYR A 67 6.93 -3.19 13.10
CA TYR A 67 5.52 -2.86 13.29
C TYR A 67 4.79 -4.02 13.97
N LYS A 68 3.89 -3.69 14.89
CA LYS A 68 2.83 -4.58 15.36
C LYS A 68 1.52 -4.19 14.68
N PHE A 69 0.84 -5.13 14.04
CA PHE A 69 -0.46 -4.92 13.43
C PHE A 69 -1.57 -5.37 14.37
N ILE A 70 -2.70 -4.67 14.36
CA ILE A 70 -3.95 -5.20 14.93
C ILE A 70 -4.17 -6.59 14.35
N GLN A 71 -4.44 -7.60 15.18
CA GLN A 71 -4.36 -9.01 14.79
C GLN A 71 -5.21 -9.35 13.56
N GLU A 72 -6.43 -8.81 13.47
CA GLU A 72 -7.32 -8.98 12.31
C GLU A 72 -6.68 -8.46 11.01
N ASN A 73 -5.98 -7.32 11.06
CA ASN A 73 -5.29 -6.76 9.91
C ASN A 73 -3.99 -7.52 9.60
N PHE A 74 -3.32 -8.10 10.60
CA PHE A 74 -2.11 -8.87 10.38
C PHE A 74 -2.37 -10.12 9.53
N GLU A 75 -3.46 -10.86 9.79
CA GLU A 75 -3.80 -12.03 8.98
C GLU A 75 -4.14 -11.66 7.53
N LEU A 76 -4.89 -10.56 7.31
CA LEU A 76 -5.14 -10.03 5.97
C LEU A 76 -3.85 -9.69 5.22
N VAL A 77 -2.93 -9.00 5.91
CA VAL A 77 -1.62 -8.65 5.37
C VAL A 77 -0.86 -9.93 5.00
N LYS A 78 -0.79 -10.90 5.91
CA LYS A 78 -0.08 -12.17 5.73
C LYS A 78 -0.61 -13.00 4.56
N ASP A 79 -1.92 -13.10 4.38
CA ASP A 79 -2.53 -13.83 3.25
C ASP A 79 -2.33 -13.07 1.93
N GLY A 80 -2.45 -11.74 1.95
CA GLY A 80 -2.13 -10.87 0.81
C GLY A 80 -0.65 -10.91 0.39
N TRP A 81 0.26 -11.19 1.32
CA TRP A 81 1.67 -11.43 1.02
C TRP A 81 1.93 -12.80 0.41
N LYS A 82 1.33 -13.86 0.97
CA LYS A 82 1.54 -15.25 0.50
C LYS A 82 0.99 -15.51 -0.90
N SER A 83 -0.02 -14.75 -1.30
CA SER A 83 -0.69 -14.88 -2.59
C SER A 83 0.03 -14.21 -3.77
N ARG A 84 1.13 -13.49 -3.51
CA ARG A 84 1.91 -12.78 -4.54
C ARG A 84 3.32 -13.31 -4.67
N SER A 85 3.96 -12.98 -5.79
CA SER A 85 5.41 -13.17 -5.90
C SER A 85 6.16 -12.22 -4.95
N LYS A 86 7.36 -12.63 -4.54
CA LYS A 86 8.26 -11.78 -3.74
C LYS A 86 8.61 -10.48 -4.49
N GLU A 87 8.78 -10.55 -5.80
CA GLU A 87 9.14 -9.41 -6.65
C GLU A 87 8.05 -8.34 -6.61
N GLU A 88 6.80 -8.70 -6.94
CA GLU A 88 5.64 -7.80 -6.93
C GLU A 88 5.43 -7.20 -5.55
N SER A 89 5.61 -8.02 -4.52
CA SER A 89 5.49 -7.63 -3.13
C SER A 89 6.49 -6.56 -2.73
N THR A 90 7.77 -6.78 -3.07
CA THR A 90 8.85 -5.83 -2.80
C THR A 90 8.69 -4.54 -3.60
N GLU A 91 8.30 -4.61 -4.88
CA GLU A 91 8.07 -3.42 -5.71
C GLU A 91 6.91 -2.58 -5.17
N MET A 92 5.79 -3.21 -4.80
CA MET A 92 4.65 -2.53 -4.19
C MET A 92 5.05 -1.79 -2.90
N MET A 93 5.83 -2.45 -2.02
CA MET A 93 6.29 -1.80 -0.79
C MET A 93 7.29 -0.68 -1.04
N ALA A 94 8.19 -0.84 -2.01
CA ALA A 94 9.14 0.20 -2.37
C ALA A 94 8.40 1.46 -2.86
N MET A 95 7.40 1.27 -3.73
CA MET A 95 6.56 2.36 -4.23
C MET A 95 5.74 3.03 -3.12
N SER A 96 5.15 2.25 -2.21
CA SER A 96 4.39 2.77 -1.06
C SER A 96 5.27 3.58 -0.10
N PHE A 97 6.51 3.15 0.11
CA PHE A 97 7.44 3.85 0.98
C PHE A 97 7.92 5.17 0.34
N VAL A 98 8.17 5.17 -0.97
CA VAL A 98 8.54 6.37 -1.74
C VAL A 98 7.38 7.36 -1.87
N SER A 99 6.14 6.90 -2.05
CA SER A 99 4.98 7.78 -2.18
C SER A 99 4.74 8.58 -0.90
N GLN A 100 4.85 7.94 0.27
CA GLN A 100 4.74 8.61 1.57
C GLN A 100 5.82 9.68 1.79
N ALA A 101 7.00 9.49 1.20
CA ALA A 101 8.07 10.50 1.22
C ALA A 101 7.69 11.79 0.48
N LYS A 102 6.79 11.78 -0.51
CA LYS A 102 6.33 13.02 -1.15
C LYS A 102 5.39 13.82 -0.25
N GLU A 103 4.56 13.13 0.52
CA GLU A 103 3.55 13.74 1.38
C GLU A 103 4.11 14.17 2.74
N ASN A 104 5.22 13.56 3.17
CA ASN A 104 5.85 13.83 4.46
C ASN A 104 7.35 14.10 4.33
N LYS A 105 7.78 15.35 4.61
CA LYS A 105 9.19 15.77 4.55
C LYS A 105 10.12 14.96 5.46
N SER A 106 9.63 14.46 6.60
CA SER A 106 10.40 13.60 7.50
C SER A 106 10.66 12.25 6.84
N THR A 107 9.62 11.64 6.27
CA THR A 107 9.73 10.39 5.50
C THR A 107 10.65 10.56 4.28
N ALA A 108 10.55 11.69 3.56
CA ALA A 108 11.43 12.04 2.46
C ALA A 108 12.91 12.01 2.86
N ARG A 109 13.21 12.65 3.99
CA ARG A 109 14.57 12.73 4.52
C ARG A 109 15.11 11.36 4.86
N VAL A 110 14.30 10.51 5.49
CA VAL A 110 14.70 9.14 5.85
C VAL A 110 14.97 8.31 4.60
N VAL A 111 14.11 8.38 3.57
CA VAL A 111 14.33 7.70 2.28
C VAL A 111 15.63 8.15 1.65
N ASP A 112 15.89 9.46 1.58
CA ASP A 112 17.12 10.00 1.00
C ASP A 112 18.36 9.56 1.78
N GLN A 113 18.29 9.50 3.10
CA GLN A 113 19.40 9.04 3.93
C GLN A 113 19.68 7.55 3.76
N ILE A 114 18.64 6.71 3.64
CA ILE A 114 18.79 5.28 3.31
C ILE A 114 19.49 5.13 1.95
N LEU A 115 19.03 5.87 0.94
CA LEU A 115 19.56 5.82 -0.42
C LEU A 115 21.02 6.29 -0.50
N ASN A 116 21.36 7.38 0.20
CA ASN A 116 22.70 7.97 0.22
C ASN A 116 23.71 7.14 1.03
N ALA A 117 23.24 6.41 2.04
CA ALA A 117 24.07 5.47 2.80
C ALA A 117 24.30 4.14 2.08
N GLY A 118 23.67 3.92 0.93
CA GLY A 118 23.76 2.65 0.18
C GLY A 118 23.04 1.48 0.87
N CYS A 119 22.16 1.78 1.84
CA CYS A 119 21.44 0.77 2.61
C CYS A 119 20.13 0.35 1.93
N GLY A 120 19.69 -0.88 2.18
CA GLY A 120 18.33 -1.31 1.90
C GLY A 120 17.38 -1.07 3.08
N LEU A 121 16.13 -1.48 2.90
CA LEU A 121 15.06 -1.40 3.90
C LEU A 121 14.50 -2.80 4.17
N ARG A 122 14.35 -3.15 5.44
CA ARG A 122 13.67 -4.37 5.90
C ARG A 122 12.45 -3.97 6.73
N LEU A 123 11.27 -4.40 6.32
CA LEU A 123 10.03 -4.19 7.05
C LEU A 123 9.69 -5.48 7.78
N GLN A 124 9.46 -5.40 9.08
CA GLN A 124 9.08 -6.53 9.93
C GLN A 124 7.70 -6.28 10.53
N TYR A 125 6.75 -7.12 10.15
CA TYR A 125 5.38 -7.09 10.61
C TYR A 125 5.10 -8.30 11.50
N ALA A 126 4.51 -8.07 12.66
CA ALA A 126 3.99 -9.10 13.55
C ALA A 126 2.58 -8.72 14.02
N GLY A 127 1.80 -9.70 14.48
CA GLY A 127 0.52 -9.44 15.14
C GLY A 127 0.73 -8.87 16.55
N GLU A 128 -0.20 -8.05 17.04
CA GLU A 128 -0.15 -7.52 18.40
C GLU A 128 -0.14 -8.63 19.46
N ASP A 129 -0.86 -9.72 19.19
CA ASP A 129 -1.03 -10.85 20.09
C ASP A 129 0.04 -11.94 19.92
N ASN A 130 0.81 -11.90 18.82
CA ASN A 130 1.77 -12.96 18.47
C ASN A 130 3.03 -12.42 17.78
N ASP A 131 4.16 -12.55 18.47
CA ASP A 131 5.48 -12.16 17.95
C ASP A 131 6.25 -13.32 17.27
N ALA A 132 5.73 -14.55 17.29
CA ALA A 132 6.38 -15.71 16.69
C ALA A 132 6.19 -15.73 15.15
N ASP A 133 5.02 -15.32 14.69
CA ASP A 133 4.72 -15.25 13.25
C ASP A 133 5.03 -13.84 12.71
N LYS A 134 5.82 -13.78 11.63
CA LYS A 134 6.30 -12.51 11.08
C LYS A 134 6.27 -12.52 9.56
N VAL A 135 5.85 -11.41 9.00
CA VAL A 135 6.11 -11.09 7.60
C VAL A 135 7.34 -10.20 7.54
N ILE A 136 8.33 -10.63 6.76
CA ILE A 136 9.57 -9.89 6.52
C ILE A 136 9.66 -9.55 5.04
N ILE A 137 9.82 -8.26 4.74
CA ILE A 137 9.98 -7.75 3.38
C ILE A 137 11.31 -7.04 3.31
N GLU A 138 12.12 -7.42 2.33
CA GLU A 138 13.41 -6.82 2.09
C GLU A 138 13.39 -6.11 0.76
N ILE A 139 13.78 -4.84 0.80
CA ILE A 139 13.86 -3.94 -0.34
C ILE A 139 15.31 -3.51 -0.44
N SER A 140 15.97 -3.90 -1.53
CA SER A 140 17.33 -3.47 -1.80
C SER A 140 17.40 -1.96 -2.05
N ASN A 141 18.60 -1.40 -1.89
CA ASN A 141 18.85 -0.01 -2.25
C ASN A 141 18.53 0.28 -3.73
N GLU A 142 18.84 -0.67 -4.62
CA GLU A 142 18.53 -0.56 -6.05
C GLU A 142 17.02 -0.52 -6.32
N GLN A 143 16.24 -1.39 -5.67
CA GLN A 143 14.78 -1.38 -5.78
C GLN A 143 14.18 -0.07 -5.26
N LEU A 144 14.70 0.49 -4.16
CA LEU A 144 14.29 1.81 -3.68
C LEU A 144 14.64 2.93 -4.67
N ARG A 145 15.81 2.88 -5.31
CA ARG A 145 16.19 3.86 -6.36
C ARG A 145 15.29 3.75 -7.58
N LYS A 146 15.02 2.52 -8.05
CA LYS A 146 14.10 2.24 -9.14
C LYS A 146 12.71 2.82 -8.83
N ALA A 147 12.17 2.50 -7.65
CA ALA A 147 10.87 3.03 -7.20
C ALA A 147 10.85 4.57 -7.14
N LYS A 148 11.92 5.19 -6.63
CA LYS A 148 12.04 6.66 -6.58
C LYS A 148 12.06 7.28 -7.97
N LEU A 149 12.79 6.69 -8.91
CA LEU A 149 12.86 7.17 -10.29
C LEU A 149 11.52 6.99 -11.01
N GLU A 150 10.89 5.82 -10.88
CA GLU A 150 9.57 5.54 -11.44
C GLU A 150 8.53 6.52 -10.90
N TYR A 151 8.50 6.73 -9.58
CA TYR A 151 7.57 7.65 -8.95
C TYR A 151 7.79 9.10 -9.37
N ALA A 152 9.04 9.53 -9.57
CA ALA A 152 9.38 10.89 -10.01
C ALA A 152 8.93 11.16 -11.45
N ASN A 153 8.92 10.12 -12.30
CA ASN A 153 8.56 10.23 -13.72
C ASN A 153 7.08 9.91 -13.99
N ALA A 154 6.39 9.28 -13.04
CA ALA A 154 5.00 8.91 -13.19
C ALA A 154 4.08 10.13 -13.00
N THR A 155 3.06 10.20 -13.84
CA THR A 155 1.93 11.11 -13.65
C THR A 155 1.11 10.68 -12.42
N PRO A 156 0.34 11.60 -11.81
CA PRO A 156 -0.59 11.25 -10.74
C PRO A 156 -1.59 10.14 -11.13
N GLU A 157 -2.02 10.14 -12.39
CA GLU A 157 -2.95 9.15 -12.95
C GLU A 157 -2.32 7.76 -13.05
N GLU A 158 -1.09 7.65 -13.57
CA GLU A 158 -0.36 6.37 -13.63
C GLU A 158 -0.10 5.80 -12.23
N MET A 159 0.21 6.67 -11.26
CA MET A 159 0.39 6.27 -9.88
C MET A 159 -0.90 5.77 -9.24
N ALA A 160 -2.00 6.47 -9.48
CA ALA A 160 -3.32 6.04 -9.04
C ALA A 160 -3.66 4.68 -9.68
N LEU A 161 -3.48 4.51 -10.99
CA LEU A 161 -3.74 3.26 -11.68
C LEU A 161 -2.89 2.10 -11.14
N LYS A 162 -1.62 2.32 -10.79
CA LYS A 162 -0.78 1.32 -10.11
C LYS A 162 -1.37 0.93 -8.75
N ALA A 163 -1.83 1.90 -7.95
CA ALA A 163 -2.49 1.64 -6.66
C ALA A 163 -3.77 0.82 -6.84
N VAL A 164 -4.62 1.17 -7.83
CA VAL A 164 -5.83 0.41 -8.17
C VAL A 164 -5.50 -1.04 -8.53
N LYS A 165 -4.51 -1.28 -9.38
CA LYS A 165 -4.09 -2.64 -9.77
C LYS A 165 -3.61 -3.45 -8.56
N ALA A 166 -2.88 -2.82 -7.63
CA ALA A 166 -2.46 -3.47 -6.40
C ALA A 166 -3.66 -3.83 -5.49
N GLN A 167 -4.65 -2.94 -5.38
CA GLN A 167 -5.89 -3.20 -4.64
C GLN A 167 -6.70 -4.35 -5.26
N ILE A 168 -6.80 -4.40 -6.59
CA ILE A 168 -7.47 -5.49 -7.31
C ILE A 168 -6.74 -6.82 -7.04
N SER A 169 -5.41 -6.84 -7.15
CA SER A 169 -4.59 -8.03 -6.85
C SER A 169 -4.78 -8.50 -5.40
N ASN A 170 -4.78 -7.57 -4.42
CA ASN A 170 -5.08 -7.89 -3.01
C ASN A 170 -6.46 -8.51 -2.86
N THR A 171 -7.45 -7.93 -3.54
CA THR A 171 -8.83 -8.39 -3.49
C THR A 171 -8.95 -9.78 -4.10
N LYS A 172 -8.34 -10.03 -5.27
CA LYS A 172 -8.36 -11.32 -5.95
C LYS A 172 -7.77 -12.45 -5.11
N ALA A 173 -6.73 -12.15 -4.33
CA ALA A 173 -6.08 -13.13 -3.45
C ALA A 173 -6.99 -13.71 -2.36
N ARG A 174 -8.04 -12.98 -1.95
CA ARG A 174 -9.00 -13.40 -0.91
C ARG A 174 -10.33 -13.91 -1.46
N LEU A 175 -10.46 -14.03 -2.79
CA LEU A 175 -11.68 -14.53 -3.42
C LEU A 175 -11.78 -16.06 -3.40
N PRO A 176 -12.99 -16.62 -3.32
CA PRO A 176 -14.26 -15.93 -3.10
C PRO A 176 -14.38 -15.44 -1.64
N GLU A 177 -14.84 -14.19 -1.47
CA GLU A 177 -14.99 -13.54 -0.16
C GLU A 177 -16.47 -13.40 0.19
N LYS A 178 -16.90 -13.97 1.33
CA LYS A 178 -18.29 -13.79 1.79
C LYS A 178 -18.49 -12.35 2.25
N VAL A 179 -19.50 -11.69 1.69
CA VAL A 179 -19.91 -10.33 2.09
C VAL A 179 -20.98 -10.42 3.18
N ASP A 180 -21.94 -11.34 2.99
CA ASP A 180 -22.99 -11.66 3.94
C ASP A 180 -23.41 -13.15 3.77
N GLU A 181 -24.50 -13.57 4.41
CA GLU A 181 -25.00 -14.96 4.33
C GLU A 181 -25.42 -15.39 2.92
N MET A 182 -25.71 -14.42 2.06
CA MET A 182 -26.42 -14.54 0.80
C MET A 182 -25.59 -14.13 -0.41
N THR A 183 -24.53 -13.37 -0.17
CA THR A 183 -23.72 -12.71 -1.19
C THR A 183 -22.24 -12.98 -0.94
N GLN A 184 -21.55 -13.37 -2.00
CA GLN A 184 -20.09 -13.47 -1.99
C GLN A 184 -19.51 -12.74 -3.19
N MET A 185 -18.40 -12.04 -2.98
CA MET A 185 -17.60 -11.52 -4.09
C MET A 185 -16.82 -12.70 -4.69
N VAL A 186 -16.91 -12.86 -6.00
CA VAL A 186 -16.28 -13.97 -6.74
C VAL A 186 -15.25 -13.52 -7.75
N ASP A 187 -15.29 -12.24 -8.18
CA ASP A 187 -14.26 -11.67 -9.04
C ASP A 187 -14.09 -10.16 -8.79
N CYS A 188 -12.91 -9.65 -9.10
CA CYS A 188 -12.56 -8.24 -9.09
C CYS A 188 -11.53 -7.98 -10.19
N GLU A 189 -11.84 -7.12 -11.16
CA GLU A 189 -10.94 -6.88 -12.29
C GLU A 189 -11.02 -5.46 -12.86
N LEU A 190 -10.07 -5.13 -13.73
CA LEU A 190 -10.06 -3.89 -14.48
C LEU A 190 -10.52 -4.17 -15.90
N GLN A 191 -11.65 -3.61 -16.31
CA GLN A 191 -12.23 -3.82 -17.64
C GLN A 191 -12.78 -2.51 -18.21
N GLU A 192 -12.35 -2.13 -19.41
CA GLU A 192 -12.93 -1.02 -20.19
C GLU A 192 -13.07 0.31 -19.41
N GLY A 193 -12.09 0.66 -18.58
CA GLY A 193 -12.14 1.90 -17.77
C GLY A 193 -12.94 1.78 -16.46
N TYR A 194 -13.29 0.56 -16.05
CA TYR A 194 -14.00 0.29 -14.80
C TYR A 194 -13.24 -0.71 -13.93
N VAL A 195 -13.27 -0.47 -12.61
CA VAL A 195 -13.07 -1.53 -11.62
C VAL A 195 -14.38 -2.31 -11.51
N VAL A 196 -14.37 -3.57 -11.94
CA VAL A 196 -15.54 -4.45 -11.99
C VAL A 196 -15.47 -5.42 -10.82
N MET A 197 -16.42 -5.31 -9.90
CA MET A 197 -16.59 -6.22 -8.76
C MET A 197 -17.80 -7.13 -9.04
N THR A 198 -17.55 -8.43 -9.15
CA THR A 198 -18.60 -9.42 -9.42
C THR A 198 -18.98 -10.16 -8.15
N TYR A 199 -20.28 -10.18 -7.87
CA TYR A 199 -20.89 -10.85 -6.73
C TYR A 199 -21.80 -11.98 -7.21
N GLU A 200 -21.76 -13.10 -6.52
CA GLU A 200 -22.72 -14.18 -6.67
C GLU A 200 -23.73 -14.11 -5.52
N VAL A 201 -25.01 -14.11 -5.86
CA VAL A 201 -26.14 -14.06 -4.92
C VAL A 201 -26.87 -15.40 -4.94
N ASP A 202 -27.11 -15.98 -3.76
CA ASP A 202 -27.92 -17.18 -3.59
C ASP A 202 -29.41 -16.84 -3.76
N ASP A 203 -29.86 -16.95 -5.00
CA ASP A 203 -31.21 -16.66 -5.49
C ASP A 203 -32.25 -17.72 -5.10
N THR A 204 -31.88 -18.71 -4.28
CA THR A 204 -32.85 -19.64 -3.66
C THR A 204 -33.50 -19.07 -2.41
N LYS A 205 -32.91 -18.02 -1.84
CA LYS A 205 -33.27 -17.42 -0.55
C LYS A 205 -33.55 -15.92 -0.68
N VAL A 206 -33.10 -15.28 -1.76
CA VAL A 206 -33.44 -13.89 -2.11
C VAL A 206 -34.16 -13.88 -3.45
N ASP A 207 -35.31 -13.21 -3.53
CA ASP A 207 -35.93 -12.90 -4.82
C ASP A 207 -35.08 -11.84 -5.53
N PHE A 208 -34.30 -12.29 -6.51
CA PHE A 208 -33.43 -11.42 -7.31
C PHE A 208 -34.17 -10.27 -8.00
N SER A 209 -35.48 -10.44 -8.26
CA SER A 209 -36.33 -9.39 -8.86
C SER A 209 -36.46 -8.16 -7.94
N ILE A 210 -36.33 -8.36 -6.62
CA ILE A 210 -36.32 -7.27 -5.64
C ILE A 210 -35.03 -6.44 -5.79
N LEU A 211 -33.88 -7.07 -6.05
CA LEU A 211 -32.62 -6.36 -6.27
C LEU A 211 -32.70 -5.48 -7.52
N GLU A 212 -33.31 -5.99 -8.59
CA GLU A 212 -33.54 -5.23 -9.83
C GLU A 212 -34.46 -4.02 -9.58
N ALA A 213 -35.58 -4.23 -8.86
CA ALA A 213 -36.52 -3.18 -8.51
C ALA A 213 -35.92 -2.13 -7.55
N GLN A 214 -34.93 -2.51 -6.74
CA GLN A 214 -34.26 -1.63 -5.76
C GLN A 214 -32.92 -1.08 -6.26
N LYS A 215 -32.57 -1.25 -7.53
CA LYS A 215 -31.29 -0.82 -8.12
C LYS A 215 -30.86 0.59 -7.69
N ASP A 216 -31.77 1.56 -7.75
CA ASP A 216 -31.48 2.96 -7.41
C ASP A 216 -31.23 3.14 -5.90
N ASN A 217 -31.94 2.39 -5.06
CA ASN A 217 -31.72 2.41 -3.61
C ASN A 217 -30.39 1.74 -3.26
N ILE A 218 -30.03 0.65 -3.95
CA ILE A 218 -28.73 0.00 -3.78
C ILE A 218 -27.60 0.95 -4.22
N LYS A 219 -27.74 1.63 -5.37
CA LYS A 219 -26.78 2.65 -5.82
C LYS A 219 -26.59 3.74 -4.76
N LYS A 220 -27.69 4.24 -4.18
CA LYS A 220 -27.64 5.23 -3.08
C LYS A 220 -27.01 4.68 -1.80
N SER A 221 -27.31 3.43 -1.42
CA SER A 221 -26.73 2.81 -0.22
C SER A 221 -25.23 2.57 -0.36
N ILE A 222 -24.75 2.10 -1.53
CA ILE A 222 -23.31 1.97 -1.81
C ILE A 222 -22.63 3.32 -1.69
N PHE A 223 -23.25 4.35 -2.27
CA PHE A 223 -22.74 5.72 -2.18
C PHE A 223 -22.68 6.22 -0.72
N ALA A 224 -23.76 6.05 0.04
CA ALA A 224 -23.81 6.46 1.45
C ALA A 224 -22.83 5.68 2.33
N GLU A 225 -22.69 4.36 2.13
CA GLU A 225 -21.72 3.55 2.89
C GLU A 225 -20.28 3.98 2.58
N SER A 226 -19.98 4.38 1.34
CA SER A 226 -18.64 4.87 0.99
C SER A 226 -18.31 6.24 1.58
N GLU A 227 -19.31 7.07 1.88
CA GLU A 227 -19.13 8.31 2.65
C GLU A 227 -18.96 8.05 4.16
N LEU A 228 -19.49 6.92 4.65
CA LEU A 228 -19.57 6.58 6.08
C LEU A 228 -18.49 5.59 6.56
N SER A 229 -17.90 4.82 5.66
CA SER A 229 -16.96 3.74 5.97
C SER A 229 -15.51 4.20 6.02
N ASP A 230 -14.69 3.40 6.72
CA ASP A 230 -13.32 3.65 7.12
C ASP A 230 -12.43 4.31 6.07
N GLN A 231 -11.42 5.06 6.53
CA GLN A 231 -10.44 5.79 5.71
C GLN A 231 -9.90 4.99 4.50
N MET A 232 -9.86 3.66 4.59
CA MET A 232 -9.43 2.76 3.52
C MET A 232 -10.39 2.65 2.33
N LYS A 233 -11.73 2.61 2.54
CA LYS A 233 -12.71 2.56 1.44
C LYS A 233 -12.77 3.91 0.70
N GLY A 234 -12.73 5.02 1.43
CA GLY A 234 -12.64 6.36 0.85
C GLY A 234 -11.35 6.60 0.06
N ALA A 235 -10.22 6.03 0.50
CA ALA A 235 -8.96 6.10 -0.23
C ALA A 235 -9.02 5.35 -1.58
N ALA A 236 -9.67 4.18 -1.62
CA ALA A 236 -9.83 3.41 -2.86
C ALA A 236 -10.60 4.18 -3.95
N PHE A 237 -11.72 4.82 -3.60
CA PHE A 237 -12.50 5.61 -4.55
C PHE A 237 -11.77 6.87 -5.03
N GLU A 238 -10.96 7.49 -4.18
CA GLU A 238 -10.12 8.60 -4.60
C GLU A 238 -9.04 8.15 -5.61
N ASP A 239 -8.47 6.96 -5.43
CA ASP A 239 -7.54 6.38 -6.41
C ASP A 239 -8.25 6.06 -7.74
N TYR A 240 -9.47 5.52 -7.70
CA TYR A 240 -10.25 5.25 -8.92
C TYR A 240 -10.51 6.55 -9.69
N ARG A 241 -10.93 7.60 -9.00
CA ARG A 241 -11.17 8.92 -9.59
C ARG A 241 -9.89 9.54 -10.17
N LYS A 242 -8.76 9.46 -9.45
CA LYS A 242 -7.46 9.98 -9.94
C LYS A 242 -6.95 9.22 -11.16
N ALA A 243 -7.31 7.95 -11.30
CA ALA A 243 -6.99 7.11 -12.45
C ALA A 243 -8.02 7.23 -13.60
N ASP A 244 -9.00 8.13 -13.49
CA ASP A 244 -10.16 8.26 -14.39
C ASP A 244 -10.92 6.94 -14.63
N LEU A 245 -11.08 6.16 -13.57
CA LEU A 245 -11.82 4.89 -13.57
C LEU A 245 -13.19 5.03 -12.92
N GLY A 246 -14.19 4.43 -13.55
CA GLY A 246 -15.49 4.18 -12.91
C GLY A 246 -15.48 2.88 -12.10
N VAL A 247 -16.62 2.57 -11.46
CA VAL A 247 -16.83 1.31 -10.73
C VAL A 247 -18.10 0.64 -11.21
N LYS A 248 -18.03 -0.67 -11.44
CA LYS A 248 -19.18 -1.52 -11.74
C LYS A 248 -19.34 -2.59 -10.67
N TYR A 249 -20.55 -2.71 -10.13
CA TYR A 249 -20.96 -3.82 -9.29
C TYR A 249 -21.88 -4.72 -10.11
N ILE A 250 -21.46 -5.97 -10.34
CA ILE A 250 -22.24 -6.95 -11.07
C ILE A 250 -22.72 -8.02 -10.09
N TYR A 251 -24.01 -8.04 -9.80
CA TYR A 251 -24.63 -9.11 -9.02
C TYR A 251 -25.15 -10.18 -9.98
N LYS A 252 -24.77 -11.44 -9.79
CA LYS A 252 -25.21 -12.58 -10.60
C LYS A 252 -26.00 -13.55 -9.73
N ALA A 253 -27.19 -13.92 -10.18
CA ALA A 253 -27.98 -14.97 -9.55
C ALA A 253 -27.30 -16.33 -9.77
N LYS A 254 -27.10 -17.10 -8.71
CA LYS A 254 -26.37 -18.37 -8.77
C LYS A 254 -27.04 -19.41 -9.68
N LYS A 255 -28.38 -19.48 -9.71
CA LYS A 255 -29.13 -20.45 -10.52
C LYS A 255 -29.83 -19.85 -11.72
N ALA A 256 -30.51 -18.72 -11.56
CA ALA A 256 -31.40 -18.18 -12.58
C ALA A 256 -30.68 -17.56 -13.79
N GLY A 257 -29.34 -17.44 -13.77
CA GLY A 257 -28.56 -16.82 -14.84
C GLY A 257 -28.84 -15.32 -15.05
N ARG A 258 -29.59 -14.69 -14.13
CA ARG A 258 -29.89 -13.26 -14.13
C ARG A 258 -28.70 -12.46 -13.59
N SER A 259 -28.55 -11.22 -14.06
CA SER A 259 -27.53 -10.32 -13.55
C SER A 259 -28.03 -8.88 -13.46
N LEU A 260 -27.62 -8.18 -12.41
CA LEU A 260 -27.87 -6.76 -12.19
C LEU A 260 -26.53 -6.02 -12.22
N GLU A 261 -26.42 -5.02 -13.09
CA GLU A 261 -25.27 -4.10 -13.12
C GLU A 261 -25.65 -2.76 -12.48
N ILE A 262 -24.80 -2.32 -11.54
CA ILE A 262 -24.81 -0.97 -10.97
C ILE A 262 -23.50 -0.29 -11.36
N LYS A 263 -23.60 0.89 -11.96
CA LYS A 263 -22.48 1.61 -12.54
C LYS A 263 -22.34 3.00 -11.93
N PHE A 264 -21.09 3.36 -11.63
CA PHE A 264 -20.66 4.70 -11.27
C PHE A 264 -19.56 5.14 -12.23
N GLU A 265 -19.71 6.31 -12.82
CA GLU A 265 -18.64 6.96 -13.57
C GLU A 265 -17.60 7.56 -12.62
N SER A 266 -16.37 7.80 -13.10
CA SER A 266 -15.25 8.32 -12.29
C SER A 266 -15.62 9.60 -11.53
N HIS A 267 -16.35 10.51 -12.18
CA HIS A 267 -16.81 11.77 -11.61
C HIS A 267 -17.98 11.64 -10.62
N GLU A 268 -18.70 10.52 -10.65
CA GLU A 268 -19.77 10.23 -9.68
C GLU A 268 -19.20 9.70 -8.37
N LEU A 269 -17.94 9.24 -8.33
CA LEU A 269 -17.36 8.64 -7.13
C LEU A 269 -17.15 9.68 -6.00
N PRO A 270 -17.48 9.34 -4.74
CA PRO A 270 -17.33 10.27 -3.64
C PRO A 270 -15.86 10.53 -3.36
N ARG A 271 -15.57 11.77 -2.96
CA ARG A 271 -14.23 12.15 -2.50
C ARG A 271 -14.05 11.71 -1.06
N ALA A 272 -12.84 11.27 -0.71
CA ALA A 272 -12.49 11.07 0.69
C ALA A 272 -12.75 12.37 1.47
N THR A 273 -13.75 12.38 2.35
CA THR A 273 -14.00 13.52 3.23
C THR A 273 -13.17 13.35 4.50
N GLN A 274 -12.49 14.40 4.96
CA GLN A 274 -11.83 14.44 6.28
C GLN A 274 -12.82 14.37 7.46
N ALA A 275 -14.10 14.05 7.21
CA ALA A 275 -15.23 14.28 8.10
C ALA A 275 -15.51 13.16 9.12
N SER A 276 -14.77 12.05 9.08
CA SER A 276 -14.92 10.96 10.06
C SER A 276 -14.41 11.31 11.47
N SER A 277 -13.65 12.40 11.63
CA SER A 277 -13.24 12.90 12.96
C SER A 277 -14.31 13.72 13.69
N LYS A 278 -15.27 14.35 12.99
CA LYS A 278 -16.27 15.24 13.62
C LYS A 278 -17.62 14.58 13.89
N ILE A 279 -18.01 13.55 13.11
CA ILE A 279 -19.35 12.97 13.24
C ILE A 279 -19.46 12.03 14.45
N ARG A 280 -18.35 11.48 14.97
CA ARG A 280 -18.35 10.62 16.17
C ARG A 280 -18.52 11.37 17.50
N MET A 281 -18.22 12.67 17.59
CA MET A 281 -18.41 13.44 18.84
C MET A 281 -19.88 13.77 19.15
N ASN A 282 -20.78 13.75 18.15
CA ASN A 282 -22.19 14.11 18.37
C ASN A 282 -23.10 12.94 18.77
N ARG A 283 -22.60 11.69 18.79
CA ARG A 283 -23.36 10.51 19.24
C ARG A 283 -23.03 10.04 20.66
N ILE A 284 -22.04 10.65 21.32
CA ILE A 284 -21.69 10.32 22.72
C ILE A 284 -22.38 11.28 23.71
N ASN A 285 -22.97 12.39 23.25
CA ASN A 285 -23.66 13.39 24.09
C ASN A 285 -25.16 13.52 23.78
N ARG A 286 -25.88 12.41 23.56
CA ARG A 286 -27.34 12.38 23.64
C ARG A 286 -27.82 11.11 24.35
#